data_AF-E6LW66-F1
#
_entry.id   AF-E6LW66-F1
#
_cell.length_a   1.000
_cell.length_b   1.000
_cell.length_c   1.000
_cell.angle_alpha   90.00
_cell.angle_beta   90.00
_cell.angle_gamma   90.00
#
_symmetry.space_group_name_H-M   'P 1'
#
loop_
_entity.id
_entity.type
_entity.pdbx_description
1 polymer ?
#
loop_
_entity_poly.entity_id
_entity_poly.type
_entity_poly.pdbx_seq_one_letter_code
_entity_poly.pdbx_strand_id
1 'polypeptide(L)'
;MDSKEESVTTGLGYIDNLAEQIEHSPNSTVSKTLMRAEGVNVVLFSFDSGEELSEHTAAMPVIVQTLEGEIEITADGKTVKLLPGGMVHFSTRLPHAVKALTPAKMVLYMLSEQGK
;
A
#
# COMPACT_ATOMS: atom_id res chain seq x y z
N MET A 1 24.96 -5.17 19.60
CA MET A 1 23.58 -5.13 19.10
C MET A 1 23.61 -4.28 17.84
N ASP A 2 23.97 -4.91 16.73
CA ASP A 2 24.08 -4.27 15.43
C ASP A 2 22.71 -3.74 15.00
N SER A 3 22.55 -2.43 15.13
CA SER A 3 21.46 -1.70 14.52
C SER A 3 21.83 -1.61 13.04
N LYS A 4 21.31 -2.53 12.24
CA LYS A 4 21.55 -2.56 10.80
C LYS A 4 20.93 -1.29 10.21
N GLU A 5 21.79 -0.30 9.96
CA GLU A 5 21.45 0.92 9.23
C GLU A 5 20.91 0.50 7.85
N GLU A 6 19.60 0.58 7.65
CA GLU A 6 18.97 0.28 6.36
C GLU A 6 19.38 1.37 5.37
N SER A 7 20.21 0.99 4.40
CA SER A 7 20.74 1.92 3.40
C SER A 7 19.63 2.46 2.52
N VAL A 8 19.43 3.78 2.53
CA VAL A 8 18.65 4.47 1.51
C VAL A 8 19.24 4.14 0.14
N THR A 9 18.42 3.62 -0.76
CA THR A 9 18.86 3.29 -2.12
C THR A 9 19.21 4.58 -2.86
N THR A 10 20.49 4.77 -3.18
CA THR A 10 20.99 5.85 -4.04
C THR A 10 21.23 5.30 -5.44
N GLY A 11 20.54 5.84 -6.46
CA GLY A 11 20.63 5.40 -7.86
C GLY A 11 19.33 4.84 -8.44
N LEU A 12 19.36 4.32 -9.67
CA LEU A 12 18.19 3.69 -10.30
C LEU A 12 17.92 2.31 -9.67
N GLY A 13 16.81 2.20 -8.93
CA GLY A 13 16.23 0.93 -8.51
C GLY A 13 15.04 0.56 -9.39
N TYR A 14 14.81 -0.74 -9.63
CA TYR A 14 13.63 -1.22 -10.35
C TYR A 14 13.11 -2.53 -9.75
N ILE A 15 11.83 -2.79 -9.96
CA ILE A 15 11.15 -4.04 -9.62
C ILE A 15 10.29 -4.38 -10.83
N ASP A 16 10.52 -5.55 -11.44
CA ASP A 16 9.87 -5.93 -12.70
C ASP A 16 8.35 -6.10 -12.52
N ASN A 17 7.92 -6.70 -11.41
CA ASN A 17 6.52 -6.89 -11.08
C ASN A 17 6.29 -6.80 -9.57
N LEU A 18 5.51 -5.81 -9.13
CA LEU A 18 5.17 -5.59 -7.73
C LEU A 18 4.27 -6.70 -7.17
N ALA A 19 3.35 -7.25 -7.97
CA ALA A 19 2.38 -8.25 -7.51
C ALA A 19 3.03 -9.59 -7.16
N GLU A 20 4.18 -9.90 -7.76
CA GLU A 20 4.97 -11.11 -7.50
C GLU A 20 5.82 -11.02 -6.23
N GLN A 21 5.91 -9.85 -5.60
CA GLN A 21 6.76 -9.66 -4.43
C GLN A 21 6.06 -10.03 -3.11
N ILE A 22 4.77 -10.39 -3.16
CA ILE A 22 3.97 -10.82 -2.01
C ILE A 22 3.01 -11.94 -2.45
N GLU A 23 2.81 -12.91 -1.57
CA GLU A 23 1.91 -14.05 -1.79
C GLU A 23 0.61 -13.88 -1.01
N HIS A 24 -0.46 -14.48 -1.52
CA HIS A 24 -1.70 -14.61 -0.77
C HIS A 24 -1.52 -15.57 0.41
N SER A 25 -2.23 -15.29 1.50
CA SER A 25 -2.29 -16.18 2.65
C SER A 25 -3.74 -16.36 3.11
N PRO A 26 -4.23 -17.61 3.27
CA PRO A 26 -5.64 -17.86 3.55
C PRO A 26 -6.14 -17.19 4.82
N ASN A 27 -7.33 -16.60 4.76
CA ASN A 27 -8.02 -15.91 5.87
C ASN A 27 -7.13 -14.89 6.58
N SER A 28 -6.39 -14.09 5.81
CA SER A 28 -5.46 -13.13 6.40
C SER A 28 -5.21 -11.91 5.54
N THR A 29 -4.80 -10.85 6.23
CA THR A 29 -4.12 -9.70 5.67
C THR A 29 -2.64 -9.77 5.99
N VAL A 30 -1.78 -9.82 4.98
CA VAL A 30 -0.32 -9.78 5.13
C VAL A 30 0.26 -8.54 4.47
N SER A 31 1.34 -8.01 5.04
CA SER A 31 2.05 -6.87 4.48
C SER A 31 3.55 -7.10 4.43
N LYS A 32 4.20 -6.45 3.46
CA LYS A 32 5.65 -6.50 3.27
C LYS A 32 6.14 -5.11 2.90
N THR A 33 7.04 -4.56 3.71
CA THR A 33 7.79 -3.37 3.27
C THR A 33 8.73 -3.80 2.14
N LEU A 34 8.55 -3.19 0.97
CA LEU A 34 9.30 -3.54 -0.22
C LEU A 34 10.50 -2.62 -0.44
N MET A 35 10.33 -1.34 -0.17
CA MET A 35 11.35 -0.33 -0.42
C MET A 35 11.20 0.85 0.54
N ARG A 36 12.33 1.34 1.03
CA ARG A 36 12.47 2.67 1.61
C ARG A 36 13.46 3.44 0.74
N ALA A 37 12.98 4.48 0.08
CA ALA A 37 13.75 5.26 -0.87
C ALA A 37 13.56 6.75 -0.59
N GLU A 38 14.36 7.56 -1.28
CA GLU A 38 14.28 9.01 -1.16
C GLU A 38 12.87 9.51 -1.58
N GLY A 39 12.14 10.13 -0.65
CA GLY A 39 10.79 10.66 -0.88
C GLY A 39 9.65 9.64 -0.85
N VAL A 40 9.92 8.34 -0.73
CA VAL A 40 8.86 7.31 -0.78
C VAL A 40 9.20 6.06 0.02
N ASN A 41 8.22 5.58 0.79
CA ASN A 41 8.21 4.23 1.34
C ASN A 41 7.13 3.40 0.65
N VAL A 42 7.48 2.21 0.20
CA VAL A 42 6.61 1.31 -0.55
C VAL A 42 6.31 0.07 0.29
N VAL A 43 5.03 -0.20 0.51
CA VAL A 43 4.55 -1.38 1.24
C VAL A 43 3.54 -2.11 0.38
N LEU A 44 3.70 -3.43 0.27
CA LEU A 44 2.72 -4.30 -0.37
C LEU A 44 1.79 -4.89 0.67
N PHE A 45 0.54 -5.09 0.28
CA PHE A 45 -0.45 -5.82 1.04
C PHE A 45 -1.06 -6.92 0.16
N SER A 46 -1.32 -8.06 0.78
CA SER A 46 -2.12 -9.15 0.22
C SER A 46 -3.26 -9.44 1.18
N PHE A 47 -4.44 -9.62 0.62
CA PHE A 47 -5.68 -9.87 1.34
C PHE A 47 -6.32 -11.13 0.79
N ASP A 48 -6.85 -11.98 1.66
CA ASP A 48 -7.88 -12.93 1.24
C ASP A 48 -9.23 -12.21 1.04
N SER A 49 -10.18 -12.89 0.39
CA SER A 49 -11.52 -12.32 0.15
C SER A 49 -12.22 -11.98 1.47
N GLY A 50 -12.73 -10.76 1.57
CA GLY A 50 -13.45 -10.26 2.74
C GLY A 50 -12.56 -9.64 3.81
N GLU A 51 -11.24 -9.83 3.75
CA GLU A 51 -10.28 -9.19 4.66
C GLU A 51 -10.22 -7.68 4.44
N GLU A 52 -9.89 -6.95 5.50
CA GLU A 52 -9.92 -5.49 5.49
C GLU A 52 -8.82 -4.86 6.35
N LEU A 53 -8.49 -3.62 6.00
CA LEU A 53 -7.95 -2.64 6.93
C LEU A 53 -9.12 -1.77 7.37
N SER A 54 -9.54 -1.95 8.63
CA SER A 54 -10.57 -1.11 9.24
C SER A 54 -10.15 0.37 9.22
N GLU A 55 -11.12 1.27 9.44
CA GLU A 55 -10.89 2.71 9.32
C GLU A 55 -9.67 3.19 10.13
N HIS A 56 -8.75 3.86 9.45
CA HIS A 56 -7.54 4.40 10.03
C HIS A 56 -7.08 5.66 9.29
N THR A 57 -5.98 6.24 9.74
CA THR A 57 -5.38 7.44 9.14
C THR A 57 -3.89 7.24 8.90
N ALA A 58 -3.35 7.84 7.84
CA ALA A 58 -1.92 7.95 7.63
C ALA A 58 -1.39 9.32 8.10
N ALA A 59 -0.18 9.36 8.68
CA ALA A 59 0.44 10.60 9.17
C ALA A 59 1.00 11.49 8.04
N MET A 60 0.92 11.05 6.79
CA MET A 60 1.41 11.70 5.58
C MET A 60 0.51 11.36 4.39
N PRO A 61 0.65 12.05 3.25
CA PRO A 61 -0.09 11.70 2.04
C PRO A 61 0.30 10.31 1.54
N VAL A 62 -0.66 9.59 1.00
CA VAL A 62 -0.48 8.22 0.54
C VAL A 62 -1.18 7.97 -0.79
N ILE A 63 -0.63 7.06 -1.58
CA ILE A 63 -1.29 6.50 -2.77
C ILE A 63 -1.50 5.01 -2.52
N VAL A 64 -2.71 4.53 -2.82
CA VAL A 64 -3.02 3.10 -2.87
C VAL A 64 -3.35 2.73 -4.31
N GLN A 65 -2.70 1.69 -4.83
CA GLN A 65 -2.96 1.16 -6.17
C GLN A 65 -3.24 -0.34 -6.08
N THR A 66 -4.31 -0.79 -6.74
CA THR A 66 -4.64 -2.22 -6.84
C THR A 66 -3.78 -2.87 -7.91
N LEU A 67 -3.13 -3.98 -7.56
CA LEU A 67 -2.25 -4.75 -8.44
C LEU A 67 -2.91 -6.03 -8.94
N GLU A 68 -3.77 -6.63 -8.11
CA GLU A 68 -4.46 -7.89 -8.39
C GLU A 68 -5.81 -7.89 -7.66
N GLY A 69 -6.82 -8.55 -8.22
CA GLY A 69 -8.13 -8.67 -7.61
C GLY A 69 -8.92 -7.36 -7.59
N GLU A 70 -9.89 -7.27 -6.68
CA GLU A 70 -10.79 -6.15 -6.53
C GLU A 70 -10.80 -5.64 -5.10
N ILE A 71 -10.61 -4.34 -4.92
CA ILE A 71 -10.57 -3.67 -3.61
C ILE A 71 -11.62 -2.57 -3.56
N GLU A 72 -12.33 -2.49 -2.45
CA GLU A 72 -13.20 -1.38 -2.10
C GLU A 72 -12.48 -0.44 -1.14
N ILE A 73 -12.55 0.85 -1.44
CA ILE A 73 -11.98 1.92 -0.63
C ILE A 73 -13.11 2.83 -0.17
N THR A 74 -13.18 3.12 1.13
CA THR A 74 -14.11 4.10 1.69
C THR A 74 -13.35 5.25 2.35
N ALA A 75 -13.61 6.48 1.93
CA ALA A 75 -13.06 7.71 2.51
C ALA A 75 -13.92 8.92 2.11
N ASP A 76 -13.96 9.97 2.93
CA ASP A 76 -14.67 11.22 2.62
C ASP A 76 -16.15 11.02 2.21
N GLY A 77 -16.83 10.10 2.90
CA GLY A 77 -18.23 9.75 2.60
C GLY A 77 -18.46 9.07 1.24
N LYS A 78 -17.38 8.68 0.55
CA LYS A 78 -17.42 8.00 -0.75
C LYS A 78 -16.83 6.61 -0.65
N THR A 79 -17.46 5.67 -1.35
CA THR A 79 -16.93 4.33 -1.58
C THR A 79 -16.62 4.13 -3.06
N VAL A 80 -15.43 3.64 -3.38
CA VAL A 80 -14.99 3.34 -4.74
C VAL A 80 -14.43 1.93 -4.83
N LYS A 81 -14.75 1.25 -5.94
CA LYS A 81 -14.16 -0.05 -6.28
C LYS A 81 -12.98 0.16 -7.22
N LEU A 82 -11.82 -0.40 -6.86
CA LEU A 82 -10.61 -0.41 -7.65
C LEU A 82 -10.37 -1.80 -8.24
N LEU A 83 -10.12 -1.82 -9.55
CA LEU A 83 -9.64 -2.98 -10.31
C LEU A 83 -8.12 -2.87 -10.50
N PRO A 84 -7.43 -3.92 -10.99
CA PRO A 84 -5.99 -3.85 -11.23
C PRO A 84 -5.63 -2.65 -12.13
N GLY A 85 -4.64 -1.87 -11.68
CA GLY A 85 -4.23 -0.60 -12.30
C GLY A 85 -4.95 0.63 -11.75
N GLY A 86 -6.09 0.47 -11.07
CA GLY A 86 -6.82 1.56 -10.40
C GLY A 86 -6.08 2.08 -9.17
N MET A 87 -6.20 3.38 -8.90
CA MET A 87 -5.53 4.04 -7.78
C MET A 87 -6.40 5.10 -7.09
N VAL A 88 -6.08 5.35 -5.83
CA VAL A 88 -6.61 6.47 -5.02
C VAL A 88 -5.46 7.17 -4.32
N HIS A 89 -5.68 8.43 -3.98
CA HIS A 89 -4.79 9.23 -3.15
C HIS A 89 -5.55 9.69 -1.92
N PHE A 90 -4.91 9.62 -0.76
CA PHE A 90 -5.42 10.18 0.49
C PHE A 90 -4.49 11.29 0.97
N SER A 91 -5.07 12.44 1.33
CA SER A 91 -4.34 13.50 2.03
C SER A 91 -3.97 13.06 3.45
N THR A 92 -2.97 13.73 4.03
CA THR A 92 -2.56 13.54 5.41
C THR A 92 -3.75 13.49 6.36
N ARG A 93 -3.78 12.46 7.20
CA ARG A 93 -4.79 12.23 8.25
C ARG A 93 -6.24 12.10 7.79
N LEU A 94 -6.51 11.95 6.49
CA LEU A 94 -7.86 11.61 6.02
C LEU A 94 -8.22 10.18 6.48
N PRO A 95 -9.33 9.97 7.21
CA PRO A 95 -9.79 8.63 7.57
C PRO A 95 -10.17 7.83 6.33
N HIS A 96 -9.72 6.57 6.28
CA HIS A 96 -10.01 5.66 5.18
C HIS A 96 -10.03 4.20 5.63
N ALA A 97 -10.81 3.38 4.94
CA ALA A 97 -10.88 1.93 5.09
C ALA A 97 -10.65 1.24 3.75
N VAL A 98 -10.10 0.02 3.80
CA VAL A 98 -9.77 -0.80 2.64
C VAL A 98 -10.36 -2.18 2.83
N LYS A 99 -11.10 -2.72 1.86
CA LYS A 99 -11.67 -4.07 1.91
C LYS A 99 -11.43 -4.83 0.62
N ALA A 100 -10.97 -6.06 0.72
CA ALA A 100 -10.80 -6.93 -0.44
C ALA A 100 -12.12 -7.62 -0.79
N LEU A 101 -12.63 -7.42 -2.01
CA LEU A 101 -13.85 -8.09 -2.49
C LEU A 101 -13.53 -9.48 -3.04
N THR A 102 -12.33 -9.64 -3.61
CA THR A 102 -11.72 -10.92 -4.00
C THR A 102 -10.37 -11.04 -3.30
N PRO A 103 -9.67 -12.19 -3.36
CA PRO A 103 -8.25 -12.19 -3.05
C PRO A 103 -7.57 -11.08 -3.87
N ALA A 104 -6.83 -10.21 -3.20
CA ALA A 104 -6.36 -8.97 -3.80
C ALA A 104 -4.98 -8.58 -3.29
N LYS A 105 -4.23 -7.87 -4.14
CA LYS A 105 -2.94 -7.28 -3.80
C LYS A 105 -2.98 -5.79 -4.09
N MET A 106 -2.40 -5.00 -3.22
CA MET A 106 -2.19 -3.57 -3.45
C MET A 106 -0.80 -3.14 -3.05
N VAL A 107 -0.39 -2.01 -3.63
CA VAL A 107 0.77 -1.25 -3.18
C VAL A 107 0.32 0.04 -2.53
N LEU A 108 0.93 0.33 -1.38
CA LEU A 108 0.84 1.58 -0.66
C LEU A 108 2.15 2.35 -0.86
N TYR A 109 2.05 3.56 -1.40
CA TYR A 109 3.14 4.53 -1.44
C TYR A 109 2.89 5.56 -0.35
N MET A 110 3.77 5.60 0.65
CA MET A 110 3.79 6.66 1.66
C MET A 110 4.77 7.74 1.21
N LEU A 111 4.24 8.94 0.99
CA LEU A 111 5.00 10.07 0.48
C LEU A 111 5.56 10.85 1.66
N SER A 112 6.88 11.01 1.72
CA SER A 112 7.51 11.93 2.66
C SER A 112 7.69 13.29 2.00
N GLU A 113 7.51 14.37 2.77
CA GLU A 113 7.99 15.67 2.32
C GLU A 113 9.52 15.60 2.23
N GLN A 114 10.06 15.85 1.04
CA GLN A 114 11.46 16.28 0.97
C GLN A 114 11.52 17.70 1.52
N GLY A 115 12.48 17.94 2.41
CA GLY A 115 12.81 19.30 2.85
C GLY A 115 13.02 20.21 1.63
N LYS A 116 12.42 21.40 1.69
CA LYS A 116 12.71 22.50 0.77
C LYS A 116 14.20 22.78 0.67
#